data_AF-U2YQM0-F1
#
_entry.id   AF-U2YQM0-F1
#
_cell.length_a   1.000
_cell.length_b   1.000
_cell.length_c   1.000
_cell.angle_alpha   90.00
_cell.angle_beta   90.00
_cell.angle_gamma   90.00
#
_symmetry.space_group_name_H-M   'P 1'
#
loop_
_entity.id
_entity.type
_entity.pdbx_description
1 polymer ?
#
loop_
_entity_poly.entity_id
_entity_poly.type
_entity_poly.pdbx_seq_one_letter_code
_entity_poly.pdbx_strand_id
1 'polypeptide(L)'
;MTDIPAPPTNPKAYPARSRKREPLAAETVAQLRGHAERTGVGAMRLLRGAKDKPAGLTSNVIAHWLRGAAQYANPVHVAYVMERWAALPTNKRLAFTSEMRAHLAAEFLRTGSGPVPLLKRASDMPSGLTHQMLQSWLHGEPGTVGEAFWDHVTGCLRALPDDPRKQPRRGRPKGESHDKIDEIELAELQHHRKRTGIGPTMLLRRAADKPAMLTPPMVSQWLNGVTERADPKLVAYVLARYRAWP
;
A
#
# COMPACT_ATOMS: atom_id res chain seq x y z
N MET A 1 -54.71 -31.84 21.34
CA MET A 1 -55.09 -30.86 20.31
C MET A 1 -54.12 -29.69 20.42
N THR A 2 -53.07 -29.69 19.59
CA THR A 2 -52.05 -28.64 19.54
C THR A 2 -52.39 -27.70 18.39
N ASP A 3 -52.79 -26.48 18.73
CA ASP A 3 -53.00 -25.38 17.79
C ASP A 3 -51.66 -25.02 17.14
N ILE A 4 -51.57 -25.22 15.83
CA ILE A 4 -50.46 -24.73 15.02
C ILE A 4 -50.81 -23.31 14.60
N PRO A 5 -50.09 -22.27 15.06
CA PRO A 5 -50.37 -20.91 14.65
C PRO A 5 -50.13 -20.74 13.15
N ALA A 6 -51.08 -20.09 12.48
CA ALA A 6 -51.01 -19.81 11.05
C ALA A 6 -49.71 -19.04 10.72
N PRO A 7 -49.02 -19.40 9.62
CA PRO A 7 -47.78 -18.73 9.23
C PRO A 7 -48.06 -17.24 8.98
N PRO A 8 -47.14 -16.34 9.39
CA PRO A 8 -47.32 -14.91 9.19
C PRO A 8 -47.44 -14.60 7.70
N THR A 9 -48.61 -14.10 7.29
CA THR A 9 -48.86 -13.59 5.95
C THR A 9 -47.92 -12.43 5.68
N ASN A 10 -46.89 -12.64 4.85
CA ASN A 10 -45.91 -11.64 4.49
C ASN A 10 -46.60 -10.47 3.74
N PRO A 11 -46.77 -9.27 4.35
CA PRO A 11 -47.58 -8.20 3.79
C PRO A 11 -46.84 -7.41 2.69
N LYS A 12 -45.78 -7.95 2.10
CA LYS A 12 -45.24 -7.45 0.83
C LYS A 12 -46.11 -7.96 -0.30
N ALA A 13 -47.36 -7.51 -0.35
CA ALA A 13 -48.12 -7.51 -1.57
C ALA A 13 -47.33 -6.67 -2.58
N TYR A 14 -46.55 -7.34 -3.43
CA TYR A 14 -45.83 -6.66 -4.50
C TYR A 14 -46.89 -5.97 -5.35
N PRO A 15 -46.84 -4.63 -5.49
CA PRO A 15 -47.81 -3.92 -6.31
C PRO A 15 -47.82 -4.58 -7.70
N ALA A 16 -49.03 -4.81 -8.21
CA ALA A 16 -49.25 -5.49 -9.48
C ALA A 16 -48.22 -4.98 -10.51
N ARG A 17 -47.35 -5.91 -10.98
CA ARG A 17 -46.21 -5.62 -11.87
C ARG A 17 -46.62 -4.55 -12.88
N SER A 18 -46.09 -3.33 -12.78
CA SER A 18 -46.41 -2.28 -13.76
C SER A 18 -45.97 -2.80 -15.13
N ARG A 19 -46.95 -3.18 -15.96
CA ARG A 19 -46.72 -3.97 -17.18
C ARG A 19 -46.11 -3.16 -18.32
N LYS A 20 -46.01 -1.84 -18.18
CA LYS A 20 -45.37 -0.98 -19.17
C LYS A 20 -43.85 -1.12 -19.04
N ARG A 21 -43.30 -2.07 -19.78
CA ARG A 21 -41.87 -2.20 -20.05
C ARG A 21 -41.65 -1.82 -21.49
N GLU A 22 -40.69 -0.96 -21.73
CA GLU A 22 -40.29 -0.54 -23.07
C GLU A 22 -38.99 -1.24 -23.45
N PRO A 23 -38.77 -1.54 -24.75
CA PRO A 23 -37.49 -2.02 -25.23
C PRO A 23 -36.37 -1.07 -24.80
N LEU A 24 -35.33 -1.62 -24.19
CA LEU A 24 -34.17 -0.83 -23.77
C LEU A 24 -33.26 -0.61 -24.98
N ALA A 25 -33.38 0.56 -25.63
CA ALA A 25 -32.58 0.90 -26.80
C ALA A 25 -31.07 0.85 -26.49
N ALA A 26 -30.27 0.45 -27.48
CA ALA A 26 -28.82 0.34 -27.34
C ALA A 26 -28.17 1.68 -26.94
N GLU A 27 -28.70 2.78 -27.45
CA GLU A 27 -28.27 4.14 -27.09
C GLU A 27 -28.48 4.44 -25.59
N THR A 28 -29.64 4.08 -25.04
CA THR A 28 -29.93 4.26 -23.61
C THR A 28 -28.94 3.47 -22.74
N VAL A 29 -28.60 2.24 -23.15
CA VAL A 29 -27.58 1.44 -22.46
C VAL A 29 -26.22 2.12 -22.53
N ALA A 30 -25.83 2.64 -23.69
CA ALA A 30 -24.56 3.36 -23.87
C ALA A 30 -24.51 4.63 -22.99
N GLN A 31 -25.59 5.40 -22.90
CA GLN A 31 -25.69 6.57 -22.03
C GLN A 31 -25.54 6.18 -20.55
N LEU A 32 -26.25 5.14 -20.09
CA LEU A 32 -26.13 4.65 -18.71
C LEU A 32 -24.71 4.20 -18.38
N ARG A 33 -24.03 3.50 -19.31
CA ARG A 33 -22.63 3.10 -19.17
C ARG A 33 -21.70 4.31 -19.10
N GLY A 34 -21.86 5.27 -20.02
CA GLY A 34 -21.07 6.50 -20.03
C GLY A 34 -21.21 7.29 -18.73
N HIS A 35 -22.42 7.35 -18.16
CA HIS A 35 -22.64 7.94 -16.83
C HIS A 35 -21.95 7.18 -15.70
N ALA A 36 -22.06 5.84 -15.68
CA ALA A 36 -21.41 5.01 -14.69
C ALA A 36 -19.88 5.11 -14.75
N GLU A 37 -19.31 5.16 -15.96
CA GLU A 37 -17.88 5.33 -16.21
C GLU A 37 -17.40 6.73 -15.82
N ARG A 38 -18.09 7.79 -16.29
CA ARG A 38 -17.79 9.20 -15.97
C ARG A 38 -17.76 9.47 -14.48
N THR A 39 -18.68 8.88 -13.73
CA THR A 39 -18.81 9.12 -12.28
C THR A 39 -18.03 8.12 -11.43
N GLY A 40 -17.66 6.96 -11.99
CA GLY A 40 -17.12 5.83 -11.24
C GLY A 40 -18.06 5.29 -10.15
N VAL A 41 -19.35 5.66 -10.18
CA VAL A 41 -20.35 5.27 -9.18
C VAL A 41 -21.17 4.12 -9.72
N GLY A 42 -20.97 2.92 -9.18
CA GLY A 42 -21.76 1.74 -9.52
C GLY A 42 -23.21 1.80 -9.00
N ALA A 43 -24.10 1.00 -9.60
CA ALA A 43 -25.54 0.97 -9.30
C ALA A 43 -25.90 0.82 -7.81
N MET A 44 -25.15 0.01 -7.06
CA MET A 44 -25.37 -0.13 -5.61
C MET A 44 -25.11 1.17 -4.86
N ARG A 45 -24.03 1.89 -5.19
CA ARG A 45 -23.66 3.15 -4.54
C ARG A 45 -24.59 4.28 -4.99
N LEU A 46 -25.04 4.26 -6.25
CA LEU A 46 -26.04 5.21 -6.77
C LEU A 46 -27.35 5.18 -5.96
N LEU A 47 -27.82 3.97 -5.59
CA LEU A 47 -29.07 3.79 -4.86
C LEU A 47 -28.91 3.79 -3.33
N ARG A 48 -27.67 3.89 -2.81
CA ARG A 48 -27.43 3.81 -1.36
C ARG A 48 -27.98 5.08 -0.69
N GLY A 49 -28.93 4.91 0.23
CA GLY A 49 -29.56 6.02 0.96
C GLY A 49 -30.71 6.74 0.23
N ALA A 50 -31.05 6.29 -0.97
CA ALA A 50 -32.16 6.78 -1.77
C ALA A 50 -33.53 6.49 -1.12
N LYS A 51 -34.25 7.51 -0.64
CA LYS A 51 -35.60 7.37 -0.07
C LYS A 51 -36.71 7.42 -1.12
N ASP A 52 -36.46 8.18 -2.17
CA ASP A 52 -37.30 8.49 -3.34
C ASP A 52 -37.21 7.42 -4.45
N LYS A 53 -36.60 6.27 -4.16
CA LYS A 53 -36.35 5.23 -5.16
C LYS A 53 -37.66 4.62 -5.67
N PRO A 54 -37.89 4.57 -7.00
CA PRO A 54 -39.06 3.90 -7.57
C PRO A 54 -39.22 2.46 -7.08
N ALA A 55 -40.46 2.05 -6.83
CA ALA A 55 -40.77 0.70 -6.37
C ALA A 55 -40.26 -0.36 -7.36
N GLY A 56 -39.60 -1.40 -6.85
CA GLY A 56 -39.02 -2.47 -7.66
C GLY A 56 -37.67 -2.13 -8.32
N LEU A 57 -37.19 -0.88 -8.26
CA LEU A 57 -35.85 -0.55 -8.73
C LEU A 57 -34.81 -1.07 -7.71
N THR A 58 -33.89 -1.91 -8.19
CA THR A 58 -32.80 -2.47 -7.39
C THR A 58 -31.48 -2.29 -8.12
N SER A 59 -30.36 -2.36 -7.39
CA SER A 59 -29.03 -2.28 -7.98
C SER A 59 -28.77 -3.41 -8.97
N ASN A 60 -29.34 -4.60 -8.73
CA ASN A 60 -29.23 -5.73 -9.65
C ASN A 60 -29.96 -5.46 -10.98
N VAL A 61 -31.15 -4.86 -10.93
CA VAL A 61 -31.90 -4.45 -12.14
C VAL A 61 -31.04 -3.52 -13.01
N ILE A 62 -30.42 -2.50 -12.41
CA ILE A 62 -29.52 -1.59 -13.13
C ILE A 62 -28.29 -2.33 -13.66
N ALA A 63 -27.70 -3.24 -12.88
CA ALA A 63 -26.56 -4.05 -13.32
C ALA A 63 -26.90 -4.98 -14.49
N HIS A 64 -28.14 -5.46 -14.61
CA HIS A 64 -28.60 -6.19 -15.79
C HIS A 64 -28.69 -5.30 -17.03
N TRP A 65 -29.17 -4.05 -16.89
CA TRP A 65 -29.14 -3.08 -17.99
C TRP A 65 -27.72 -2.78 -18.46
N LEU A 66 -26.82 -2.46 -17.52
CA LEU A 66 -25.43 -2.15 -17.85
C LEU A 66 -24.70 -3.31 -18.53
N ARG A 67 -25.02 -4.57 -18.21
CA ARG A 67 -24.45 -5.74 -18.89
C ARG A 67 -25.13 -6.07 -20.22
N GLY A 68 -26.23 -5.39 -20.58
CA GLY A 68 -27.04 -5.72 -21.75
C GLY A 68 -27.85 -7.02 -21.59
N ALA A 69 -27.99 -7.52 -20.36
CA ALA A 69 -28.68 -8.77 -20.07
C ALA A 69 -30.22 -8.62 -20.02
N ALA A 70 -30.73 -7.40 -20.03
CA ALA A 70 -32.15 -7.11 -19.99
C ALA A 70 -32.59 -6.38 -21.26
N GLN A 71 -33.55 -6.96 -21.98
CA GLN A 71 -34.09 -6.42 -23.23
C GLN A 71 -35.14 -5.31 -23.02
N TYR A 72 -35.76 -5.26 -21.84
CA TYR A 72 -36.83 -4.32 -21.53
C TYR A 72 -36.60 -3.67 -20.16
N ALA A 73 -36.98 -2.41 -20.03
CA ALA A 73 -36.90 -1.66 -18.78
C ALA A 73 -38.19 -0.86 -18.53
N ASN A 74 -38.44 -0.53 -17.26
CA ASN A 74 -39.49 0.44 -16.93
C ASN A 74 -38.92 1.85 -17.21
N PRO A 75 -39.55 2.67 -18.08
CA PRO A 75 -39.03 3.98 -18.46
C PRO A 75 -38.86 4.92 -17.26
N VAL A 76 -39.74 4.84 -16.25
CA VAL A 76 -39.63 5.62 -15.01
C VAL A 76 -38.35 5.29 -14.26
N HIS A 77 -37.95 4.01 -14.24
CA HIS A 77 -36.71 3.61 -13.57
C HIS A 77 -35.47 4.06 -14.34
N VAL A 78 -35.50 4.02 -15.67
CA VAL A 78 -34.39 4.48 -16.51
C VAL A 78 -34.18 5.98 -16.34
N ALA A 79 -35.25 6.78 -16.46
CA ALA A 79 -35.21 8.23 -16.29
C ALA A 79 -34.64 8.62 -14.91
N TYR A 80 -35.13 7.97 -13.85
CA TYR A 80 -34.65 8.14 -12.49
C TYR A 80 -33.13 7.90 -12.34
N VAL A 81 -32.64 6.80 -12.93
CA VAL A 81 -31.23 6.42 -12.86
C VAL A 81 -30.35 7.38 -13.66
N MET A 82 -30.80 7.82 -14.84
CA MET A 82 -30.11 8.83 -15.64
C MET A 82 -29.99 10.16 -14.90
N GLU A 83 -31.10 10.67 -14.36
CA GLU A 83 -31.12 11.93 -13.60
C GLU A 83 -30.16 11.88 -12.40
N ARG A 84 -30.24 10.80 -11.61
CA ARG A 84 -29.34 10.55 -10.48
C ARG A 84 -27.86 10.58 -10.88
N TRP A 85 -27.48 9.88 -11.95
CA TRP A 85 -26.08 9.88 -12.40
C TRP A 85 -25.67 11.20 -13.05
N ALA A 86 -26.59 11.89 -13.74
CA ALA A 86 -26.34 13.20 -14.33
C ALA A 86 -25.99 14.23 -13.25
N ALA A 87 -26.66 14.17 -12.09
CA ALA A 87 -26.40 15.03 -10.94
C ALA A 87 -25.07 14.76 -10.23
N LEU A 88 -24.40 13.63 -10.51
CA LEU A 88 -23.12 13.30 -9.88
C LEU A 88 -21.94 13.96 -10.61
N PRO A 89 -20.93 14.45 -9.86
CA PRO A 89 -19.74 15.04 -10.46
C PRO A 89 -18.96 14.00 -11.27
N THR A 90 -18.24 14.47 -12.28
CA THR A 90 -17.32 13.64 -13.05
C THR A 90 -16.15 13.22 -12.17
N ASN A 91 -15.93 11.92 -12.04
CA ASN A 91 -14.79 11.34 -11.34
C ASN A 91 -13.83 10.76 -12.38
N LYS A 92 -13.09 11.66 -13.04
CA LYS A 92 -12.10 11.28 -14.04
C LYS A 92 -11.05 10.38 -13.39
N ARG A 93 -10.81 9.22 -14.01
CA ARG A 93 -9.80 8.27 -13.54
C ARG A 93 -8.53 8.43 -14.38
N LEU A 94 -7.41 8.57 -13.71
CA LEU A 94 -6.08 8.60 -14.30
C LEU A 94 -5.46 7.20 -14.21
N ALA A 95 -4.75 6.77 -15.25
CA ALA A 95 -3.84 5.64 -15.13
C ALA A 95 -2.76 5.98 -14.11
N PHE A 96 -2.52 5.11 -13.14
CA PHE A 96 -1.54 5.39 -12.09
C PHE A 96 -0.15 4.89 -12.51
N THR A 97 0.71 5.81 -12.92
CA THR A 97 2.02 5.48 -13.49
C THR A 97 3.09 5.24 -12.41
N SER A 98 4.21 4.64 -12.81
CA SER A 98 5.40 4.51 -11.95
C SER A 98 5.95 5.88 -11.51
N GLU A 99 5.84 6.90 -12.37
CA GLU A 99 6.25 8.27 -12.08
C GLU A 99 5.38 8.91 -11.00
N MET A 100 4.06 8.74 -11.07
CA MET A 100 3.13 9.20 -10.02
C MET A 100 3.46 8.53 -8.68
N ARG A 101 3.74 7.23 -8.69
CA ARG A 101 4.17 6.51 -7.48
C ARG A 101 5.47 7.08 -6.92
N ALA A 102 6.49 7.26 -7.76
CA ALA A 102 7.79 7.80 -7.34
C ALA A 102 7.63 9.21 -6.76
N HIS A 103 6.82 10.05 -7.41
CA HIS A 103 6.49 11.39 -6.91
C HIS A 103 5.81 11.33 -5.55
N LEU A 104 4.77 10.50 -5.40
CA LEU A 104 4.06 10.34 -4.14
C LEU A 104 5.00 9.84 -3.01
N ALA A 105 5.84 8.86 -3.30
CA ALA A 105 6.82 8.34 -2.35
C ALA A 105 7.86 9.40 -1.94
N ALA A 106 8.33 10.21 -2.89
CA ALA A 106 9.23 11.32 -2.62
C ALA A 106 8.58 12.39 -1.72
N GLU A 107 7.31 12.74 -1.98
CA GLU A 107 6.54 13.68 -1.14
C GLU A 107 6.34 13.15 0.28
N PHE A 108 6.02 11.87 0.44
CA PHE A 108 5.92 11.23 1.75
C PHE A 108 7.25 11.22 2.51
N LEU A 109 8.36 11.01 1.80
CA LEU A 109 9.70 11.06 2.38
C LEU A 109 10.07 12.49 2.79
N ARG A 110 9.85 13.49 1.92
CA ARG A 110 10.13 14.92 2.15
C ARG A 110 9.40 15.44 3.38
N THR A 111 8.11 15.16 3.47
CA THR A 111 7.24 15.68 4.54
C THR A 111 7.29 14.84 5.82
N GLY A 112 7.85 13.63 5.76
CA GLY A 112 7.83 12.67 6.86
C GLY A 112 6.43 12.19 7.28
N SER A 113 5.38 12.58 6.55
CA SER A 113 3.98 12.41 6.96
C SER A 113 3.33 11.25 6.25
N GLY A 114 3.38 10.03 6.81
CA GLY A 114 2.76 8.86 6.18
C GLY A 114 1.23 8.98 5.93
N PRO A 115 0.62 7.99 5.24
CA PRO A 115 -0.79 8.02 4.86
C PRO A 115 -1.77 8.34 5.99
N VAL A 116 -1.62 7.70 7.16
CA VAL A 116 -2.52 7.91 8.30
C VAL A 116 -2.38 9.32 8.89
N PRO A 117 -1.16 9.81 9.22
CA PRO A 117 -0.97 11.21 9.62
C PRO A 117 -1.53 12.24 8.64
N LEU A 118 -1.35 12.02 7.33
CA LEU A 118 -1.85 12.92 6.28
C LEU A 118 -3.39 13.04 6.36
N LEU A 119 -4.08 11.89 6.40
CA LEU A 119 -5.55 11.85 6.46
C LEU A 119 -6.12 12.43 7.76
N LYS A 120 -5.41 12.30 8.88
CA LYS A 120 -5.84 12.88 10.17
C LYS A 120 -5.69 14.40 10.22
N ARG A 121 -4.76 14.98 9.44
CA ARG A 121 -4.44 16.41 9.46
C ARG A 121 -5.31 17.22 8.49
N ALA A 122 -5.71 16.62 7.37
CA ALA A 122 -6.53 17.30 6.37
C ALA A 122 -7.98 17.45 6.87
N SER A 123 -8.49 18.69 6.87
CA SER A 123 -9.85 19.04 7.29
C SER A 123 -10.93 18.58 6.30
N ASP A 124 -10.61 18.61 4.99
CA ASP A 124 -11.59 18.48 3.91
C ASP A 124 -11.36 17.23 3.06
N MET A 125 -11.34 16.06 3.72
CA MET A 125 -11.03 14.79 3.04
C MET A 125 -12.14 14.37 2.07
N PRO A 126 -11.83 14.13 0.78
CA PRO A 126 -12.81 13.61 -0.17
C PRO A 126 -13.43 12.29 0.30
N SER A 127 -14.76 12.19 0.21
CA SER A 127 -15.49 11.01 0.67
C SER A 127 -15.04 9.73 -0.05
N GLY A 128 -14.57 8.77 0.73
CA GLY A 128 -14.12 7.47 0.24
C GLY A 128 -12.62 7.35 0.00
N LEU A 129 -11.84 8.43 0.15
CA LEU A 129 -10.39 8.32 0.23
C LEU A 129 -10.00 7.72 1.58
N THR A 130 -9.30 6.59 1.56
CA THR A 130 -8.90 5.85 2.78
C THR A 130 -7.40 5.63 2.83
N HIS A 131 -6.85 5.34 4.02
CA HIS A 131 -5.41 5.05 4.16
C HIS A 131 -4.99 3.81 3.38
N GLN A 132 -5.87 2.81 3.25
CA GLN A 132 -5.62 1.60 2.46
C GLN A 132 -5.44 1.92 0.97
N MET A 133 -6.19 2.89 0.44
CA MET A 133 -6.00 3.36 -0.94
C MET A 133 -4.62 4.00 -1.12
N LEU A 134 -4.21 4.88 -0.19
CA LEU A 134 -2.89 5.50 -0.23
C LEU A 134 -1.75 4.47 -0.10
N GLN A 135 -1.90 3.47 0.77
CA GLN A 135 -0.95 2.37 0.89
C GLN A 135 -0.88 1.53 -0.39
N SER A 136 -2.03 1.27 -1.01
CA SER A 136 -2.10 0.59 -2.31
C SER A 136 -1.37 1.38 -3.40
N TRP A 137 -1.47 2.70 -3.41
CA TRP A 137 -0.72 3.55 -4.35
C TRP A 137 0.80 3.49 -4.15
N LEU A 138 1.27 3.35 -2.91
CA LEU A 138 2.69 3.26 -2.61
C LEU A 138 3.27 1.88 -2.93
N HIS A 139 2.60 0.82 -2.48
CA HIS A 139 3.16 -0.54 -2.47
C HIS A 139 2.61 -1.47 -3.54
N GLY A 140 1.43 -1.20 -4.09
CA GLY A 140 0.77 -2.03 -5.11
C GLY A 140 0.71 -1.34 -6.45
N GLU A 141 0.19 -1.99 -7.48
CA GLU A 141 -0.07 -1.39 -8.79
C GLU A 141 -1.56 -1.07 -8.90
N PRO A 142 -2.04 0.08 -8.38
CA PRO A 142 -3.40 0.47 -8.67
C PRO A 142 -3.50 0.70 -10.19
N GLY A 143 -4.41 0.02 -10.87
CA GLY A 143 -4.58 0.25 -12.32
C GLY A 143 -4.99 1.68 -12.64
N THR A 144 -5.77 2.31 -11.75
CA THR A 144 -6.23 3.71 -11.90
C THR A 144 -6.45 4.40 -10.56
N VAL A 145 -6.31 5.73 -10.55
CA VAL A 145 -6.63 6.63 -9.43
C VAL A 145 -7.68 7.66 -9.85
N GLY A 146 -8.54 8.11 -8.94
CA GLY A 146 -9.43 9.25 -9.22
C GLY A 146 -8.62 10.55 -9.22
N GLU A 147 -8.75 11.37 -10.28
CA GLU A 147 -8.04 12.65 -10.45
C GLU A 147 -8.23 13.57 -9.25
N ALA A 148 -9.48 13.75 -8.79
CA ALA A 148 -9.77 14.57 -7.61
C ALA A 148 -9.09 14.05 -6.32
N PHE A 149 -8.93 12.72 -6.16
CA PHE A 149 -8.21 12.18 -5.02
C PHE A 149 -6.71 12.41 -5.15
N TRP A 150 -6.16 12.24 -6.35
CA TRP A 150 -4.75 12.50 -6.64
C TRP A 150 -4.38 13.97 -6.38
N ASP A 151 -5.16 14.89 -6.93
CA ASP A 151 -4.95 16.33 -6.78
C ASP A 151 -5.08 16.76 -5.32
N HIS A 152 -6.07 16.21 -4.60
CA HIS A 152 -6.25 16.51 -3.18
C HIS A 152 -5.05 16.02 -2.34
N VAL A 153 -4.60 14.78 -2.56
CA VAL A 153 -3.48 14.20 -1.79
C VAL A 153 -2.18 14.92 -2.08
N THR A 154 -1.87 15.15 -3.36
CA THR A 154 -0.65 15.88 -3.76
C THR A 154 -0.69 17.34 -3.29
N GLY A 155 -1.87 17.99 -3.34
CA GLY A 155 -2.08 19.32 -2.78
C GLY A 155 -1.83 19.37 -1.28
N CYS A 156 -2.37 18.42 -0.51
CA CYS A 156 -2.13 18.30 0.92
C CYS A 156 -0.64 18.11 1.23
N LEU A 157 0.04 17.21 0.53
CA LEU A 157 1.48 16.96 0.72
C LEU A 157 2.32 18.19 0.37
N ARG A 158 2.01 18.87 -0.74
CA ARG A 158 2.70 20.10 -1.17
C ARG A 158 2.58 21.23 -0.14
N ALA A 159 1.45 21.32 0.57
CA ALA A 159 1.23 22.32 1.62
C ALA A 159 2.00 22.01 2.92
N LEU A 160 2.51 20.78 3.10
CA LEU A 160 3.27 20.43 4.30
C LEU A 160 4.74 20.89 4.17
N PRO A 161 5.32 21.43 5.26
CA PRO A 161 6.74 21.75 5.31
C PRO A 161 7.58 20.47 5.25
N ASP A 162 8.83 20.61 4.82
CA ASP A 162 9.83 19.54 4.87
C ASP A 162 10.07 19.09 6.32
N ASP A 163 10.15 17.77 6.57
CA ASP A 163 10.58 17.26 7.88
C ASP A 163 12.11 17.10 7.88
N PRO A 164 12.87 17.96 8.58
CA PRO A 164 14.33 17.91 8.59
C PRO A 164 14.87 16.59 9.17
N ARG A 165 14.06 15.84 9.93
CA ARG A 165 14.46 14.55 10.51
C ARG A 165 14.40 13.41 9.49
N LYS A 166 13.63 13.58 8.42
CA LYS A 166 13.39 12.58 7.38
C LYS A 166 14.11 12.87 6.08
N GLN A 167 14.77 14.02 5.96
CA GLN A 167 15.76 14.21 4.92
C GLN A 167 16.74 13.03 4.97
N PRO A 168 17.08 12.44 3.81
CA PRO A 168 18.06 11.37 3.76
C PRO A 168 19.29 11.90 4.47
N ARG A 169 19.60 11.35 5.66
CA ARG A 169 20.78 11.74 6.42
C ARG A 169 21.91 11.68 5.42
N ARG A 170 22.48 12.85 5.06
CA ARG A 170 23.59 12.98 4.11
C ARG A 170 24.50 11.81 4.39
N GLY A 171 24.56 10.89 3.42
CA GLY A 171 24.93 9.51 3.66
C GLY A 171 26.06 9.47 4.67
N ARG A 172 25.82 8.88 5.85
CA ARG A 172 26.93 8.48 6.71
C ARG A 172 27.88 7.77 5.74
N PRO A 173 29.13 8.26 5.56
CA PRO A 173 30.02 7.78 4.53
C PRO A 173 29.93 6.27 4.59
N LYS A 174 29.52 5.67 3.47
CA LYS A 174 29.27 4.23 3.37
C LYS A 174 30.50 3.59 3.98
N GLY A 175 30.38 3.06 5.20
CA GLY A 175 31.52 2.61 5.97
C GLY A 175 32.33 1.65 5.10
N GLU A 176 33.65 1.67 5.22
CA GLU A 176 34.56 0.77 4.49
C GLU A 176 33.89 -0.59 4.31
N SER A 177 33.81 -1.05 3.06
CA SER A 177 33.02 -2.22 2.68
C SER A 177 33.39 -3.40 3.55
N HIS A 178 32.43 -3.88 4.35
CA HIS A 178 32.58 -5.15 5.04
C HIS A 178 32.44 -6.27 4.00
N ASP A 179 33.55 -6.89 3.66
CA ASP A 179 33.59 -8.04 2.79
C ASP A 179 33.29 -9.31 3.59
N LYS A 180 32.83 -10.36 2.90
CA LYS A 180 32.63 -11.64 3.55
C LYS A 180 34.00 -12.17 4.00
N ILE A 181 34.13 -12.58 5.25
CA ILE A 181 35.34 -13.23 5.75
C ILE A 181 35.49 -14.54 4.96
N ASP A 182 36.63 -14.75 4.33
CA ASP A 182 36.88 -15.96 3.55
C ASP A 182 36.81 -17.18 4.49
N GLU A 183 36.29 -18.30 3.99
CA GLU A 183 36.30 -19.58 4.71
C GLU A 183 37.73 -19.99 5.09
N ILE A 184 38.71 -19.68 4.21
CA ILE A 184 40.14 -19.91 4.47
C ILE A 184 40.62 -19.06 5.65
N GLU A 185 40.28 -17.76 5.68
CA GLU A 185 40.66 -16.85 6.76
C GLU A 185 40.04 -17.25 8.10
N LEU A 186 38.76 -17.66 8.08
CA LEU A 186 38.06 -18.13 9.27
C LEU A 186 38.69 -19.42 9.81
N ALA A 187 38.98 -20.39 8.93
CA ALA A 187 39.66 -21.62 9.31
C ALA A 187 41.05 -21.33 9.91
N GLU A 188 41.79 -20.38 9.34
CA GLU A 188 43.10 -19.98 9.83
C GLU A 188 43.03 -19.29 11.21
N LEU A 189 42.07 -18.38 11.41
CA LEU A 189 41.81 -17.74 12.71
C LEU A 189 41.49 -18.79 13.78
N GLN A 190 40.63 -19.76 13.46
CA GLN A 190 40.27 -20.85 14.37
C GLN A 190 41.46 -21.78 14.65
N HIS A 191 42.26 -22.10 13.63
CA HIS A 191 43.48 -22.88 13.78
C HIS A 191 44.46 -22.19 14.74
N HIS A 192 44.75 -20.90 14.54
CA HIS A 192 45.67 -20.18 15.41
C HIS A 192 45.17 -20.01 16.85
N ARG A 193 43.87 -19.81 17.04
CA ARG A 193 43.26 -19.81 18.38
C ARG A 193 43.50 -21.14 19.09
N LYS A 194 43.32 -22.27 18.40
CA LYS A 194 43.59 -23.61 18.94
C LYS A 194 45.07 -23.83 19.22
N ARG A 195 45.95 -23.43 18.29
CA ARG A 195 47.42 -23.57 18.41
C ARG A 195 47.98 -22.82 19.61
N THR A 196 47.56 -21.57 19.79
CA THR A 196 48.12 -20.67 20.81
C THR A 196 47.41 -20.78 22.16
N GLY A 197 46.19 -21.32 22.19
CA GLY A 197 45.33 -21.33 23.38
C GLY A 197 44.83 -19.95 23.81
N ILE A 198 45.03 -18.91 22.99
CA ILE A 198 44.79 -17.52 23.38
C ILE A 198 43.50 -16.98 22.82
N GLY A 199 42.65 -16.51 23.73
CA GLY A 199 41.41 -15.83 23.39
C GLY A 199 41.62 -14.42 22.83
N PRO A 200 40.65 -13.89 22.08
CA PRO A 200 40.73 -12.56 21.47
C PRO A 200 41.05 -11.43 22.45
N THR A 201 40.54 -11.49 23.67
CA THR A 201 40.81 -10.50 24.72
C THR A 201 42.29 -10.43 25.04
N MET A 202 42.94 -11.58 25.21
CA MET A 202 44.36 -11.65 25.55
C MET A 202 45.24 -11.28 24.34
N LEU A 203 44.85 -11.70 23.13
CA LEU A 203 45.51 -11.31 21.89
C LEU A 203 45.56 -9.78 21.74
N LEU A 204 44.41 -9.12 21.84
CA LEU A 204 44.30 -7.67 21.63
C LEU A 204 44.82 -6.85 22.80
N ARG A 205 44.83 -7.39 24.03
CA ARG A 205 45.38 -6.69 25.21
C ARG A 205 46.89 -6.49 25.12
N ARG A 206 47.62 -7.40 24.45
CA ARG A 206 49.08 -7.30 24.28
C ARG A 206 49.49 -6.52 23.02
N ALA A 207 48.55 -6.14 22.16
CA ALA A 207 48.84 -5.43 20.93
C ALA A 207 48.82 -3.91 21.16
N ALA A 208 49.99 -3.27 21.12
CA ALA A 208 50.14 -1.84 21.36
C ALA A 208 49.56 -0.96 20.24
N ASP A 209 49.44 -1.49 19.02
CA ASP A 209 48.98 -0.83 17.80
C ASP A 209 47.55 -1.23 17.40
N LYS A 210 46.72 -1.64 18.37
CA LYS A 210 45.36 -2.12 18.13
C LYS A 210 44.51 -1.05 17.43
N PRO A 211 43.87 -1.34 16.28
CA PRO A 211 42.92 -0.42 15.65
C PRO A 211 41.79 -0.04 16.61
N ALA A 212 41.45 1.26 16.68
CA ALA A 212 40.49 1.78 17.66
C ALA A 212 39.10 1.12 17.58
N MET A 213 38.68 0.74 16.39
CA MET A 213 37.39 0.07 16.13
C MET A 213 37.42 -1.44 16.37
N LEU A 214 38.59 -2.06 16.58
CA LEU A 214 38.70 -3.50 16.77
C LEU A 214 38.55 -3.87 18.24
N THR A 215 37.50 -4.65 18.55
CA THR A 215 37.17 -5.06 19.92
C THR A 215 37.25 -6.58 20.09
N PRO A 216 37.56 -7.11 21.28
CA PRO A 216 37.56 -8.56 21.52
C PRO A 216 36.23 -9.27 21.19
N PRO A 217 35.04 -8.69 21.50
CA PRO A 217 33.77 -9.27 21.09
C PRO A 217 33.61 -9.42 19.58
N MET A 218 34.08 -8.45 18.78
CA MET A 218 34.01 -8.55 17.31
C MET A 218 34.81 -9.75 16.80
N VAL A 219 36.05 -9.89 17.26
CA VAL A 219 36.91 -11.02 16.87
C VAL A 219 36.32 -12.35 17.35
N SER A 220 35.70 -12.38 18.53
CA SER A 220 35.00 -13.57 19.01
C SER A 220 33.79 -13.92 18.14
N GLN A 221 33.04 -12.93 17.65
CA GLN A 221 31.92 -13.17 16.74
C GLN A 221 32.39 -13.74 15.39
N TRP A 222 33.53 -13.28 14.87
CA TRP A 222 34.15 -13.84 13.67
C TRP A 222 34.52 -15.31 13.87
N LEU A 223 35.29 -15.59 14.92
CA LEU A 223 35.73 -16.96 15.26
C LEU A 223 34.59 -17.95 15.47
N ASN A 224 33.44 -17.47 15.95
CA ASN A 224 32.24 -18.27 16.19
C ASN A 224 31.28 -18.30 14.98
N GLY A 225 31.61 -17.65 13.87
CA GLY A 225 30.77 -17.59 12.67
C GLY A 225 29.48 -16.76 12.84
N VAL A 226 29.36 -15.94 13.89
CA VAL A 226 28.18 -15.09 14.13
C VAL A 226 28.16 -13.89 13.18
N THR A 227 29.33 -13.39 12.82
CA THR A 227 29.51 -12.24 11.92
C THR A 227 30.27 -12.70 10.69
N GLU A 228 29.57 -12.79 9.56
CA GLU A 228 30.15 -13.26 8.29
C GLU A 228 30.91 -12.19 7.51
N ARG A 229 30.74 -10.91 7.87
CA ARG A 229 31.32 -9.78 7.14
C ARG A 229 32.15 -8.88 8.05
N ALA A 230 33.36 -8.57 7.65
CA ALA A 230 34.29 -7.71 8.39
C ALA A 230 35.12 -6.87 7.43
N ASP A 231 35.78 -5.84 7.96
CA ASP A 231 36.77 -5.09 7.19
C ASP A 231 37.99 -5.99 6.97
N PRO A 232 38.39 -6.28 5.70
CA PRO A 232 39.53 -7.13 5.40
C PRO A 232 40.83 -6.70 6.12
N LYS A 233 41.03 -5.39 6.33
CA LYS A 233 42.23 -4.88 7.02
C LYS A 233 42.25 -5.33 8.49
N LEU A 234 41.10 -5.39 9.14
CA LEU A 234 40.99 -5.83 10.52
C LEU A 234 41.15 -7.35 10.65
N VAL A 235 40.62 -8.13 9.71
CA VAL A 235 40.81 -9.58 9.66
C VAL A 235 42.30 -9.91 9.47
N ALA A 236 42.95 -9.27 8.49
CA ALA A 236 44.37 -9.41 8.22
C ALA A 236 45.23 -9.04 9.44
N TYR A 237 44.89 -7.95 10.14
CA TYR A 237 45.55 -7.54 11.38
C TYR A 237 45.47 -8.62 12.46
N VAL A 238 44.29 -9.20 12.70
CA VAL A 238 44.11 -10.24 13.72
C VAL A 238 44.87 -11.52 13.36
N LEU A 239 44.83 -11.93 12.09
CA LEU A 239 45.62 -13.08 11.60
C LEU A 239 47.12 -12.86 11.80
N ALA A 240 47.65 -11.70 11.41
CA ALA A 240 49.06 -11.36 11.62
C ALA A 240 49.46 -11.42 13.10
N ARG A 241 48.59 -10.95 14.00
CA ARG A 241 48.81 -11.00 15.45
C ARG A 241 48.84 -12.44 15.99
N TYR A 242 47.95 -13.30 15.50
CA TYR A 242 47.93 -14.71 15.86
C TYR A 242 49.14 -15.49 15.31
N ARG A 243 49.60 -15.16 14.10
CA ARG A 243 50.80 -15.76 13.48
C ARG A 243 52.08 -15.41 14.23
N ALA A 244 52.20 -14.17 14.69
CA ALA A 244 53.37 -13.69 15.45
C ALA A 244 53.44 -14.23 16.88
N TRP A 245 52.41 -14.93 17.35
CA TRP A 245 52.37 -15.44 18.72
C TRP A 245 53.13 -16.76 18.85
N PRO A 246 54.09 -16.89 19.80
CA PRO A 246 54.85 -18.12 20.01
C PRO A 246 53.94 -19.31 20.32
#